data_AF-A0A7S2N4F8-F1
#
_entry.id   AF-A0A7S2N4F8-F1
#
_cell.length_a   1.000
_cell.length_b   1.000
_cell.length_c   1.000
_cell.angle_alpha   90.00
_cell.angle_beta   90.00
_cell.angle_gamma   90.00
#
_symmetry.space_group_name_H-M   'P 1'
#
loop_
_entity.id
_entity.type
_entity.pdbx_description
1 polymer ?
#
loop_
_entity_poly.entity_id
_entity_poly.type
_entity_poly.pdbx_seq_one_letter_code
_entity_poly.pdbx_strand_id
1 'polypeptide(L)'
;LRFRMFGCPALNDEAMWHVAEYLSSSCSSETSPTEMHLSDCAITTDGFNWLMSAIEDHELYPTSILKGRQIPLYLRLENNYIDETVIQEKVDAGIIRPFKKAPGVRQEVSDQSVKINLVVREENKKYQQKTGEPPAPEDAPPPKEVYDHHNPN
;
A
#
# COMPACT_ATOMS: atom_id res chain seq x y z
N LEU A 1 5.79 2.98 -12.01
CA LEU A 1 5.64 4.33 -11.41
C LEU A 1 5.66 4.21 -9.88
N ARG A 2 6.20 5.18 -9.13
CA ARG A 2 6.21 5.16 -7.65
C ARG A 2 5.38 6.32 -7.09
N PHE A 3 4.46 6.02 -6.18
CA PHE A 3 3.69 7.01 -5.44
C PHE A 3 4.09 6.98 -3.96
N ARG A 4 4.53 8.11 -3.40
CA ARG A 4 5.04 8.18 -2.04
C ARG A 4 4.37 9.33 -1.27
N MET A 5 3.59 8.95 -0.28
CA MET A 5 3.00 9.83 0.72
C MET A 5 3.25 9.18 2.08
N PHE A 6 4.42 9.44 2.66
CA PHE A 6 4.85 8.89 3.94
C PHE A 6 4.83 9.99 4.99
N GLY A 7 4.29 9.72 6.17
CA GLY A 7 4.24 10.74 7.24
C GLY A 7 3.29 11.90 6.92
N CYS A 8 2.29 11.68 6.06
CA CYS A 8 1.35 12.70 5.62
C CYS A 8 0.02 12.55 6.37
N PRO A 9 -0.25 13.32 7.44
CA PRO A 9 -1.48 13.17 8.22
C PRO A 9 -2.73 13.65 7.48
N ALA A 10 -2.55 14.48 6.44
CA ALA A 10 -3.65 14.85 5.54
C ALA A 10 -4.06 13.72 4.57
N LEU A 11 -3.26 12.65 4.46
CA LEU A 11 -3.67 11.45 3.75
C LEU A 11 -4.56 10.60 4.68
N ASN A 12 -5.84 10.97 4.71
CA ASN A 12 -6.92 10.33 5.47
C ASN A 12 -7.87 9.57 4.51
N ASP A 13 -9.03 9.12 5.00
CA ASP A 13 -9.98 8.33 4.21
C ASP A 13 -10.57 9.07 3.01
N GLU A 14 -10.84 10.38 3.14
CA GLU A 14 -11.32 11.21 2.03
C GLU A 14 -10.25 11.34 0.94
N ALA A 15 -9.01 11.60 1.33
CA ALA A 15 -7.90 11.62 0.40
C ALA A 15 -7.68 10.24 -0.26
N MET A 16 -7.85 9.15 0.50
CA MET A 16 -7.77 7.79 -0.03
C MET A 16 -8.91 7.44 -0.98
N TRP A 17 -10.10 7.98 -0.78
CA TRP A 17 -11.19 7.87 -1.74
C TRP A 17 -10.79 8.47 -3.10
N HIS A 18 -10.18 9.65 -3.12
CA HIS A 18 -9.66 10.26 -4.35
C HIS A 18 -8.53 9.45 -4.99
N VAL A 19 -7.64 8.86 -4.18
CA VAL A 19 -6.59 7.96 -4.69
C VAL A 19 -7.22 6.72 -5.34
N ALA A 20 -8.22 6.13 -4.71
CA ALA A 20 -8.94 4.97 -5.21
C ALA A 20 -9.71 5.29 -6.51
N GLU A 21 -10.38 6.43 -6.56
CA GLU A 21 -11.08 6.93 -7.76
C GLU A 21 -10.09 7.14 -8.91
N TYR A 22 -8.96 7.80 -8.66
CA TYR A 22 -7.92 8.01 -9.67
C TYR A 22 -7.37 6.69 -10.23
N LEU A 23 -7.08 5.72 -9.36
CA LEU A 23 -6.65 4.38 -9.81
C LEU A 23 -7.71 3.76 -10.72
N SER A 24 -8.97 3.77 -10.28
CA SER A 24 -10.10 3.12 -10.95
C SER A 24 -10.46 3.76 -12.29
N SER A 25 -10.45 5.09 -12.37
CA SER A 25 -10.99 5.85 -13.51
C SER A 25 -9.91 6.23 -14.54
N SER A 26 -8.67 6.39 -14.09
CA SER A 26 -7.64 7.08 -14.88
C SER A 26 -6.37 6.25 -15.11
N CYS A 27 -6.11 5.20 -14.32
CA CYS A 27 -4.96 4.34 -14.54
C CYS A 27 -5.25 3.22 -15.54
N SER A 28 -4.18 2.76 -16.18
CA SER A 28 -4.14 1.55 -17.02
C SER A 28 -2.99 0.64 -16.57
N SER A 29 -2.83 -0.50 -17.23
CA SER A 29 -1.67 -1.38 -17.03
C SER A 29 -0.32 -0.72 -17.35
N GLU A 30 -0.30 0.42 -18.05
CA GLU A 30 0.92 1.15 -18.40
C GLU A 30 1.19 2.35 -17.48
N THR A 31 0.15 2.89 -16.84
CA THR A 31 0.25 4.11 -16.01
C THR A 31 0.06 3.84 -14.52
N SER A 32 -0.39 2.64 -14.14
CA SER A 32 -0.56 2.23 -12.75
C SER A 32 0.75 2.30 -11.94
N PRO A 33 0.70 2.75 -10.67
CA PRO A 33 1.87 2.68 -9.80
C PRO A 33 2.25 1.22 -9.52
N THR A 34 3.54 0.93 -9.59
CA THR A 34 4.11 -0.37 -9.19
C THR A 34 4.46 -0.39 -7.71
N GLU A 35 4.53 0.79 -7.08
CA GLU A 35 4.97 0.99 -5.69
C GLU A 35 4.18 2.14 -5.06
N MET A 36 3.58 1.90 -3.90
CA MET A 36 2.89 2.88 -3.08
C MET A 36 3.42 2.84 -1.65
N HIS A 37 3.93 3.96 -1.16
CA HIS A 37 4.33 4.13 0.24
C HIS A 37 3.35 5.06 0.93
N LEU A 38 2.52 4.50 1.80
CA LEU A 38 1.41 5.18 2.49
C LEU A 38 1.51 5.04 4.02
N SER A 39 2.71 4.75 4.55
CA SER A 39 2.93 4.51 5.98
C SER A 39 2.94 5.82 6.78
N ASP A 40 2.63 5.75 8.08
CA ASP A 40 2.58 6.89 9.00
C ASP A 40 1.60 8.02 8.55
N CYS A 41 0.44 7.64 8.00
CA CYS A 41 -0.64 8.54 7.59
C CYS A 41 -1.84 8.46 8.57
N ALA A 42 -3.00 8.98 8.15
CA ALA A 42 -4.25 8.99 8.92
C ALA A 42 -5.33 8.08 8.29
N ILE A 43 -4.91 7.03 7.58
CA ILE A 43 -5.81 6.12 6.88
C ILE A 43 -6.46 5.18 7.91
N THR A 44 -7.78 5.03 7.85
CA THR A 44 -8.53 4.06 8.63
C THR A 44 -8.98 2.87 7.77
N THR A 45 -9.76 1.97 8.34
CA THR A 45 -10.38 0.85 7.62
C THR A 45 -11.19 1.31 6.41
N ASP A 46 -11.86 2.47 6.47
CA ASP A 46 -12.68 2.95 5.35
C ASP A 46 -11.82 3.35 4.15
N GLY A 47 -10.76 4.12 4.37
CA GLY A 47 -9.79 4.48 3.33
C GLY A 47 -9.07 3.26 2.74
N PHE A 48 -8.75 2.27 3.59
CA PHE A 48 -8.20 1.00 3.14
C PHE A 48 -9.18 0.24 2.23
N ASN A 49 -10.46 0.16 2.62
CA ASN A 49 -11.49 -0.50 1.82
C ASN A 49 -11.70 0.18 0.47
N TRP A 50 -11.66 1.52 0.40
CA TRP A 50 -11.71 2.23 -0.90
C TRP A 50 -10.56 1.83 -1.82
N LEU A 51 -9.33 1.79 -1.29
CA LEU A 51 -8.16 1.35 -2.05
C LEU A 51 -8.30 -0.11 -2.51
N MET A 52 -8.78 -0.98 -1.63
CA MET A 52 -8.95 -2.40 -1.93
C MET A 52 -10.01 -2.63 -3.01
N SER A 53 -11.17 -1.98 -2.94
CA SER A 53 -12.18 -2.04 -3.99
C SER A 53 -11.63 -1.57 -5.34
N ALA A 54 -10.89 -0.46 -5.38
CA ALA A 54 -10.25 0.00 -6.61
C ALA A 54 -9.27 -1.02 -7.21
N ILE A 55 -8.56 -1.79 -6.38
CA ILE A 55 -7.62 -2.82 -6.82
C ILE A 55 -8.35 -4.13 -7.20
N GLU A 56 -9.41 -4.48 -6.50
CA GLU A 56 -10.16 -5.72 -6.68
C GLU A 56 -11.08 -5.65 -7.91
N ASP A 57 -11.82 -4.55 -8.05
CA ASP A 57 -12.86 -4.38 -9.07
C ASP A 57 -12.29 -4.00 -10.44
N HIS A 58 -11.05 -3.51 -10.47
CA HIS A 58 -10.35 -3.16 -11.70
C HIS A 58 -9.18 -4.11 -11.97
N GLU A 59 -9.07 -4.60 -13.22
CA GLU A 59 -7.98 -5.48 -13.67
C GLU A 59 -6.66 -4.72 -13.92
N LEU A 60 -6.29 -3.82 -12.99
CA LEU A 60 -5.02 -3.07 -13.04
C LEU A 60 -3.85 -3.88 -12.49
N TYR A 61 -4.15 -4.74 -11.52
CA TYR A 61 -3.15 -5.55 -10.82
C TYR A 61 -3.43 -7.04 -10.95
N PRO A 62 -2.38 -7.87 -11.10
CA PRO A 62 -0.98 -7.44 -11.26
C PRO A 62 -0.75 -6.65 -12.57
N THR A 63 0.12 -5.64 -12.52
CA THR A 63 0.36 -4.74 -13.67
C THR A 63 1.34 -5.36 -14.65
N SER A 64 1.12 -5.12 -15.95
CA SER A 64 1.92 -5.66 -17.05
C SER A 64 2.82 -4.63 -17.73
N ILE A 65 3.12 -3.53 -17.03
CA ILE A 65 4.00 -2.43 -17.50
C ILE A 65 5.38 -2.92 -17.97
N LEU A 66 5.89 -4.04 -17.44
CA LEU A 66 7.07 -4.72 -17.96
C LEU A 66 6.64 -5.91 -18.82
N LYS A 67 6.98 -5.87 -20.11
CA LYS A 67 6.62 -6.91 -21.08
C LYS A 67 6.98 -8.31 -20.57
N GLY A 68 6.00 -9.21 -20.57
CA GLY A 68 6.16 -10.60 -20.14
C GLY A 68 6.24 -10.79 -18.62
N ARG A 69 5.90 -9.77 -17.83
CA ARG A 69 5.87 -9.83 -16.37
C ARG A 69 4.56 -9.26 -15.84
N GLN A 70 4.05 -9.91 -14.80
CA GLN A 70 2.91 -9.47 -14.01
C GLN A 70 3.42 -9.05 -12.64
N ILE A 71 3.20 -7.80 -12.26
CA ILE A 71 3.80 -7.19 -11.08
C ILE A 71 2.70 -6.82 -10.09
N PRO A 72 2.62 -7.49 -8.92
CA PRO A 72 1.74 -7.05 -7.85
C PRO A 72 2.20 -5.69 -7.31
N LEU A 73 1.25 -4.87 -6.86
CA LEU A 73 1.55 -3.58 -6.25
C LEU A 73 2.45 -3.79 -5.02
N TYR A 74 3.62 -3.13 -4.98
CA TYR A 74 4.39 -3.01 -3.74
C TYR A 74 3.72 -1.99 -2.82
N LEU A 75 3.21 -2.41 -1.66
CA LEU A 75 2.46 -1.53 -0.77
C LEU A 75 3.08 -1.46 0.62
N ARG A 76 3.24 -0.25 1.14
CA ARG A 76 3.60 0.01 2.54
C ARG A 76 2.48 0.78 3.22
N LEU A 77 1.97 0.24 4.32
CA LEU A 77 0.81 0.76 5.06
C LEU A 77 1.03 0.79 6.58
N GLU A 78 2.25 0.59 7.06
CA GLU A 78 2.54 0.56 8.50
C GLU A 78 2.15 1.88 9.19
N ASN A 79 1.84 1.82 10.48
CA ASN A 79 1.56 2.99 11.33
C ASN A 79 0.34 3.85 10.92
N ASN A 80 -0.63 3.26 10.24
CA ASN A 80 -1.98 3.83 10.02
C ASN A 80 -2.96 3.34 11.10
N TYR A 81 -4.26 3.56 10.93
CA TYR A 81 -5.32 3.23 11.90
C TYR A 81 -6.31 2.20 11.32
N ILE A 82 -5.78 1.22 10.59
CA ILE A 82 -6.58 0.20 9.92
C ILE A 82 -6.81 -0.97 10.88
N ASP A 83 -8.04 -1.51 10.92
CA ASP A 83 -8.31 -2.77 11.61
C ASP A 83 -7.53 -3.91 10.93
N GLU A 84 -6.59 -4.49 11.67
CA GLU A 84 -5.71 -5.55 11.18
C GLU A 84 -6.50 -6.80 10.73
N THR A 85 -7.71 -7.02 11.24
CA THR A 85 -8.56 -8.14 10.81
C THR A 85 -8.98 -8.01 9.36
N VAL A 86 -9.29 -6.79 8.89
CA VAL A 86 -9.67 -6.53 7.49
C VAL A 86 -8.48 -6.73 6.54
N ILE A 87 -7.26 -6.40 6.98
CA ILE A 87 -6.05 -6.73 6.22
C ILE A 87 -5.88 -8.25 6.13
N GLN A 88 -6.06 -8.95 7.26
CA GLN A 88 -5.93 -10.42 7.31
C GLN A 88 -6.97 -11.10 6.42
N GLU A 89 -8.21 -10.63 6.37
CA GLU A 89 -9.24 -11.15 5.45
C GLU A 89 -8.79 -11.09 3.98
N LYS A 90 -8.13 -10.01 3.57
CA LYS A 90 -7.58 -9.87 2.21
C LYS A 90 -6.35 -10.75 1.96
N VAL A 91 -5.59 -11.06 3.01
CA VAL A 91 -4.51 -12.06 2.95
C VAL A 91 -5.08 -13.47 2.80
N ASP A 92 -6.07 -13.82 3.60
CA ASP A 92 -6.73 -15.13 3.58
C ASP A 92 -7.46 -15.37 2.24
N ALA A 93 -7.99 -14.30 1.63
CA ALA A 93 -8.56 -14.32 0.28
C ALA A 93 -7.52 -14.46 -0.85
N GLY A 94 -6.22 -14.42 -0.55
CA GLY A 94 -5.14 -14.53 -1.54
C GLY A 94 -4.89 -13.25 -2.36
N ILE A 95 -5.56 -12.14 -2.05
CA ILE A 95 -5.43 -10.87 -2.77
C ILE A 95 -4.12 -10.17 -2.35
N ILE A 96 -3.83 -10.21 -1.05
CA ILE A 96 -2.62 -9.65 -0.45
C ILE A 96 -1.66 -10.78 -0.07
N ARG A 97 -0.40 -10.63 -0.47
CA ARG A 97 0.70 -11.45 0.02
C ARG A 97 1.56 -10.64 0.98
N PRO A 98 1.71 -11.05 2.26
CA PRO A 98 2.72 -10.49 3.14
C PRO A 98 4.10 -10.65 2.52
N PHE A 99 4.86 -9.56 2.46
CA PHE A 99 6.15 -9.49 1.79
C PHE A 99 7.23 -8.95 2.73
N LYS A 100 8.14 -9.83 3.14
CA LYS A 100 9.31 -9.43 3.93
C LYS A 100 10.43 -8.97 3.01
N LYS A 101 10.72 -7.66 3.03
CA LYS A 101 11.84 -7.12 2.26
C LYS A 101 13.18 -7.56 2.87
N ALA A 102 13.92 -8.38 2.15
CA ALA A 102 15.31 -8.74 2.48
C ALA A 102 16.27 -8.38 1.33
N PRO A 103 17.56 -8.16 1.61
CA PRO A 103 18.56 -7.90 0.57
C PRO A 103 18.55 -9.01 -0.49
N GLY A 104 18.45 -8.62 -1.77
CA GLY A 104 18.43 -9.56 -2.90
C GLY A 104 17.07 -10.17 -3.22
N VAL A 105 16.06 -10.03 -2.36
CA VAL A 105 14.70 -10.48 -2.66
C VAL A 105 14.05 -9.52 -3.65
N ARG A 106 13.75 -10.02 -4.85
CA ARG A 106 12.98 -9.31 -5.86
C ARG A 106 11.51 -9.71 -5.73
N GLN A 107 10.60 -8.81 -6.08
CA GLN A 107 9.19 -9.17 -6.19
C GLN A 107 9.04 -10.34 -7.16
N GLU A 108 8.45 -11.42 -6.69
CA GLU A 108 8.15 -12.58 -7.53
C GLU A 108 6.97 -12.26 -8.45
N VAL A 109 7.14 -12.63 -9.72
CA VAL A 109 6.26 -12.33 -10.86
C VAL A 109 5.22 -13.45 -11.07
N SER A 110 5.26 -14.51 -10.27
CA SER A 110 4.75 -15.83 -10.69
C SER A 110 3.32 -16.18 -10.27
N ASP A 111 2.69 -15.43 -9.37
CA ASP A 111 1.30 -15.69 -8.97
C ASP A 111 0.37 -14.61 -9.50
N GLN A 112 -0.46 -14.97 -10.49
CA GLN A 112 -1.41 -14.04 -11.11
C GLN A 112 -2.56 -13.67 -10.16
N SER A 113 -2.78 -14.44 -9.10
CA SER A 113 -3.87 -14.19 -8.15
C SER A 113 -3.55 -13.08 -7.14
N VAL A 114 -2.26 -12.89 -6.84
CA VAL A 114 -1.81 -11.89 -5.87
C VAL A 114 -1.77 -10.51 -6.53
N LYS A 115 -2.61 -9.59 -6.05
CA LYS A 115 -2.65 -8.21 -6.52
C LYS A 115 -1.66 -7.30 -5.78
N ILE A 116 -1.37 -7.60 -4.52
CA ILE A 116 -0.57 -6.74 -3.65
C ILE A 116 0.51 -7.54 -2.91
N ASN A 117 1.73 -7.02 -2.92
CA ASN A 117 2.80 -7.40 -2.00
C ASN A 117 2.83 -6.37 -0.85
N LEU A 118 2.20 -6.71 0.28
CA LEU A 118 2.15 -5.83 1.46
C LEU A 118 3.43 -6.01 2.28
N VAL A 119 4.19 -4.94 2.42
CA VAL A 119 5.45 -4.97 3.16
C VAL A 119 5.20 -5.17 4.65
N VAL A 120 5.83 -6.22 5.21
CA VAL A 120 5.82 -6.51 6.64
C VAL A 120 7.24 -6.57 7.17
N ARG A 121 7.45 -6.15 8.42
CA ARG A 121 8.77 -6.27 9.08
C ARG A 121 9.10 -7.73 9.39
N GLU A 122 8.10 -8.50 9.81
CA GLU A 122 8.25 -9.89 10.22
C GLU A 122 7.03 -10.68 9.76
N GLU A 123 7.29 -11.88 9.23
CA GLU A 123 6.25 -12.83 8.84
C GLU A 123 5.56 -13.34 10.12
N ASN A 124 4.22 -13.34 10.14
CA ASN A 124 3.37 -13.74 11.27
C ASN A 124 3.30 -12.76 12.47
N LYS A 125 3.63 -11.48 12.26
CA LYS A 125 3.33 -10.40 13.22
C LYS A 125 2.20 -9.50 12.73
N LYS A 126 1.69 -8.67 13.64
CA LYS A 126 0.80 -7.54 13.39
C LYS A 126 1.26 -6.69 12.19
N TYR A 127 0.30 -6.09 11.47
CA TYR A 127 0.54 -5.18 10.35
C TYR A 127 1.01 -3.78 10.78
N GLN A 128 1.34 -3.62 12.07
CA GLN A 128 1.84 -2.39 12.69
C GLN A 128 0.82 -1.26 12.59
N GLN A 129 -0.47 -1.57 12.74
CA GLN A 129 -1.50 -0.56 12.80
C GLN A 129 -1.64 0.01 14.22
N LYS A 130 -1.95 1.29 14.29
CA LYS A 130 -2.32 2.03 15.50
C LYS A 130 -3.79 1.75 15.81
N THR A 131 -4.16 2.01 17.05
CA THR A 131 -5.54 1.89 17.54
C THR A 131 -6.10 3.27 17.88
N GLY A 132 -7.42 3.42 17.80
CA GLY A 132 -8.11 4.69 18.09
C GLY A 132 -8.28 5.55 16.85
N GLU A 133 -8.76 6.78 17.05
CA GLU A 133 -8.94 7.74 15.97
C GLU A 133 -7.61 8.41 15.58
N PRO A 134 -7.35 8.63 14.28
CA PRO A 134 -6.22 9.43 13.85
C PRO A 134 -6.32 10.87 14.41
N PRO A 135 -5.20 11.49 14.82
CA PRO A 135 -5.21 12.89 15.21
C PRO A 135 -5.56 13.77 14.01
N ALA A 136 -6.13 14.94 14.27
CA ALA A 136 -6.32 15.96 13.24
C ALA A 136 -4.96 16.34 12.61
N PRO A 137 -4.90 16.72 11.32
CA PRO A 137 -3.64 17.05 10.66
C PRO A 137 -2.80 18.12 11.37
N GLU A 138 -3.45 19.12 11.98
CA GLU A 138 -2.82 20.18 12.77
C GLU A 138 -2.23 19.70 14.10
N ASP A 139 -2.74 18.61 14.65
CA ASP A 139 -2.31 17.99 15.92
C ASP A 139 -1.38 16.80 15.70
N ALA A 140 -1.11 16.44 14.44
CA ALA A 140 -0.26 15.33 14.11
C ALA A 140 1.19 15.62 14.52
N PRO A 141 1.92 14.61 15.02
CA PRO A 141 3.33 14.78 15.33
C PRO A 141 4.11 15.19 14.07
N PRO A 142 5.18 15.99 14.22
CA PRO A 142 5.99 16.40 13.08
C PRO A 142 6.52 15.18 12.33
N PRO A 143 6.69 15.26 11.00
CA PRO A 143 7.22 14.17 10.21
C PRO A 143 8.55 13.65 10.78
N LYS A 144 8.68 12.34 10.90
CA LYS A 144 9.94 11.72 11.33
C LYS A 144 11.00 11.93 10.25
N GLU A 145 12.24 12.13 10.67
CA GLU A 145 13.37 12.13 9.73
C GLU A 145 13.42 10.78 9.00
N VAL A 146 13.32 10.83 7.67
CA VAL A 146 13.44 9.65 6.81
C VAL A 146 14.90 9.56 6.37
N TYR A 147 15.62 8.56 6.88
CA TYR A 147 16.92 8.19 6.34
C TYR A 147 16.74 7.50 5.00
N ASP A 148 16.75 8.28 3.92
CA ASP A 148 16.76 7.74 2.57
C ASP A 148 18.19 7.25 2.27
N HIS A 149 18.45 5.97 2.52
CA HIS A 149 19.72 5.31 2.18
C HIS A 149 19.85 5.05 0.67
N HIS A 150 19.57 6.05 -0.17
CA HIS A 150 19.88 6.01 -1.59
C HIS A 150 21.15 6.80 -1.87
N ASN A 151 22.24 6.06 -2.00
CA ASN A 151 23.52 6.54 -2.51
C ASN A 151 23.37 6.74 -4.03
N PRO A 152 23.46 7.97 -4.57
CA PRO A 152 23.59 8.15 -6.01
C PRO A 152 25.02 7.76 -6.40
N ASN A 153 25.19 6.54 -6.90
CA ASN A 153 26.34 6.15 -7.72
C ASN A 153 25.82 5.82 -9.12
#